data_AF-A0A519D1Z8-F1
#
_entry.id   AF-A0A519D1Z8-F1
#
_cell.length_a   1.000
_cell.length_b   1.000
_cell.length_c   1.000
_cell.angle_alpha   90.00
_cell.angle_beta   90.00
_cell.angle_gamma   90.00
#
_symmetry.space_group_name_H-M   'P 1'
#
loop_
_entity.id
_entity.type
_entity.pdbx_description
1 polymer ?
#
loop_
_entity_poly.entity_id
_entity_poly.type
_entity_poly.pdbx_seq_one_letter_code
_entity_poly.pdbx_strand_id
1 'polypeptide(L)'
;MSEIHVFIIWEKAREKETEILSDIKKNFKVLQIFEINWSEEEFERNLLRLYGNNLKKVSSKKYVCGSGSFLFIIIKDENPKYAKRNTLHGEDSVNVNIFDKKIEYRKIAGGGQRIHASNSEKESNQNIGLILNKTPKDFEDENTDIKKVHDDLVGSKEWDSLKQFFNILNQSLDYVVLRNFEELPNKFKTGFEGDIDILAEDKNEIELVTNAKKISPQNFGRRFRITVNGEKIHCDLRYVGDGYLDEKWEKHILKQREYRNGVFVPNEENYFYSYLYHCLVQKKSISEIHVKKLSEISKKVGENVNINTKNKELFREYLEEFLKNRKFSYSQPVDSSVFFDNEFVNKSNKIKIIKRSETKEQHTPALIRLIQNSFFILKSEGIISLFQAAKAKFGK
;
A
#
# COMPACT_ATOMS: atom_id res chain seq x y z
N MET A 1 -26.31 -1.19 2.56
CA MET A 1 -25.71 0.16 2.42
C MET A 1 -25.18 0.27 1.02
N SER A 2 -25.23 1.43 0.38
CA SER A 2 -24.68 1.60 -0.97
C SER A 2 -23.15 1.62 -0.95
N GLU A 3 -22.50 1.21 -2.04
CA GLU A 3 -21.04 1.18 -2.21
C GLU A 3 -20.62 2.01 -3.42
N ILE A 4 -19.47 2.68 -3.34
CA ILE A 4 -18.87 3.41 -4.47
C ILE A 4 -17.78 2.55 -5.10
N HIS A 5 -17.88 2.37 -6.41
CA HIS A 5 -16.93 1.60 -7.20
C HIS A 5 -16.51 2.32 -8.48
N VAL A 6 -15.47 1.78 -9.12
CA VAL A 6 -14.95 2.33 -10.37
C VAL A 6 -14.93 1.27 -11.46
N PHE A 7 -15.21 1.68 -12.69
CA PHE A 7 -14.93 0.93 -13.91
C PHE A 7 -13.88 1.67 -14.74
N ILE A 8 -12.97 0.92 -15.37
CA ILE A 8 -12.05 1.46 -16.37
C ILE A 8 -12.25 0.76 -17.69
N ILE A 9 -12.57 1.54 -18.73
CA ILE A 9 -12.62 1.10 -20.12
C ILE A 9 -11.33 1.57 -20.78
N TRP A 10 -10.34 0.68 -20.84
CA TRP A 10 -9.04 0.98 -21.45
C TRP A 10 -9.16 1.27 -22.94
N GLU A 11 -8.17 1.97 -23.53
CA GLU A 11 -8.14 2.40 -24.94
C GLU A 11 -8.66 1.32 -25.92
N LYS A 12 -8.13 0.10 -25.83
CA LYS A 12 -8.49 -1.00 -26.74
C LYS A 12 -9.90 -1.57 -26.55
N ALA A 13 -10.63 -1.16 -25.52
CA ALA A 13 -12.04 -1.48 -25.31
C ALA A 13 -12.98 -0.31 -25.64
N ARG A 14 -12.44 0.87 -26.02
CA ARG A 14 -13.24 2.08 -26.30
C ARG A 14 -14.18 1.89 -27.49
N GLU A 15 -13.89 1.00 -28.43
CA GLU A 15 -14.81 0.63 -29.52
C GLU A 15 -16.18 0.09 -29.03
N LYS A 16 -16.25 -0.38 -27.77
CA LYS A 16 -17.46 -0.87 -27.11
C LYS A 16 -17.97 0.07 -26.02
N GLU A 17 -17.43 1.29 -25.92
CA GLU A 17 -17.76 2.19 -24.81
C GLU A 17 -19.25 2.55 -24.76
N THR A 18 -19.91 2.77 -25.91
CA THR A 18 -21.31 3.18 -25.94
C THR A 18 -22.22 2.10 -25.37
N GLU A 19 -21.97 0.84 -25.75
CA GLU A 19 -22.70 -0.33 -25.26
C GLU A 19 -22.48 -0.52 -23.76
N ILE A 20 -21.22 -0.49 -23.31
CA ILE A 20 -20.86 -0.66 -21.90
C ILE A 20 -21.41 0.47 -21.03
N LEU A 21 -21.26 1.73 -21.45
CA LEU A 21 -21.78 2.89 -20.71
C LEU A 21 -23.31 2.90 -20.62
N SER A 22 -24.00 2.46 -21.68
CA SER A 22 -25.46 2.33 -21.67
C SER A 22 -25.92 1.34 -20.60
N ASP A 23 -25.26 0.18 -20.51
CA ASP A 23 -25.56 -0.80 -19.47
C ASP A 23 -25.16 -0.31 -18.07
N ILE A 24 -24.01 0.35 -17.90
CA ILE A 24 -23.61 0.93 -16.61
C ILE A 24 -24.68 1.91 -16.10
N LYS A 25 -25.16 2.84 -16.95
CA LYS A 25 -26.20 3.82 -16.60
C LYS A 25 -27.54 3.18 -16.23
N LYS A 26 -27.83 1.99 -16.75
CA LYS A 26 -29.05 1.24 -16.43
C LYS A 26 -28.98 0.55 -15.08
N ASN A 27 -27.80 0.10 -14.67
CA ASN A 27 -27.62 -0.77 -13.49
C ASN A 27 -27.06 -0.02 -12.27
N PHE A 28 -26.43 1.14 -12.45
CA PHE A 28 -25.77 1.89 -11.38
C PHE A 28 -26.03 3.40 -11.52
N LYS A 29 -26.00 4.12 -10.39
CA LYS A 29 -25.97 5.59 -10.40
C LYS A 29 -24.57 6.05 -10.82
N VAL A 30 -24.46 6.74 -11.95
CA VAL A 30 -23.17 7.23 -12.46
C VAL A 30 -22.82 8.57 -11.83
N LEU A 31 -21.82 8.58 -10.96
CA LEU A 31 -21.45 9.79 -10.21
C LEU A 31 -20.60 10.75 -11.05
N GLN A 32 -19.68 10.24 -11.87
CA GLN A 32 -18.90 11.03 -12.82
C GLN A 32 -18.21 10.12 -13.83
N ILE A 33 -18.11 10.58 -15.07
CA ILE A 33 -17.26 9.97 -16.10
C ILE A 33 -16.08 10.88 -16.39
N PHE A 34 -14.89 10.30 -16.47
CA PHE A 34 -13.69 10.97 -16.92
C PHE A 34 -13.09 10.28 -18.14
N GLU A 35 -12.60 11.06 -19.09
CA GLU A 35 -11.66 10.59 -20.09
C GLU A 35 -10.24 10.98 -19.63
N ILE A 36 -9.45 9.97 -19.28
CA ILE A 36 -8.10 10.14 -18.75
C ILE A 36 -7.08 9.89 -19.85
N ASN A 37 -6.09 10.77 -19.96
CA ASN A 37 -4.91 10.59 -20.80
C ASN A 37 -3.65 10.72 -19.92
N TRP A 38 -2.90 9.62 -19.83
CA TRP A 38 -1.59 9.58 -19.18
C TRP A 38 -0.49 9.86 -20.21
N SER A 39 0.65 10.35 -19.74
CA SER A 39 1.81 10.48 -20.61
C SER A 39 2.33 9.10 -21.04
N GLU A 40 2.84 9.00 -22.26
CA GLU A 40 3.35 7.72 -22.79
C GLU A 40 4.53 7.19 -21.96
N GLU A 41 5.36 8.10 -21.46
CA GLU A 41 6.54 7.81 -20.64
C GLU A 41 6.16 7.21 -19.28
N GLU A 42 5.13 7.74 -18.62
CA GLU A 42 4.71 7.28 -17.29
C GLU A 42 3.68 6.13 -17.36
N PHE A 43 3.18 5.76 -18.53
CA PHE A 43 2.08 4.80 -18.65
C PHE A 43 2.33 3.46 -17.93
N GLU A 44 3.52 2.86 -18.11
CA GLU A 44 3.86 1.61 -17.44
C GLU A 44 4.01 1.79 -15.92
N ARG A 45 4.59 2.92 -15.49
CA ARG A 45 4.73 3.25 -14.08
C ARG A 45 3.36 3.47 -13.43
N ASN A 46 2.46 4.19 -14.10
CA ASN A 46 1.08 4.39 -13.67
C ASN A 46 0.32 3.06 -13.55
N LEU A 47 0.48 2.14 -14.51
CA LEU A 47 -0.09 0.79 -14.39
C LEU A 47 0.43 0.05 -13.15
N LEU A 48 1.74 0.07 -12.90
CA LEU A 48 2.31 -0.58 -11.71
C LEU A 48 1.75 0.02 -10.42
N ARG A 49 1.67 1.35 -10.34
CA ARG A 49 1.16 2.07 -9.16
C ARG A 49 -0.35 1.87 -8.93
N LEU A 50 -1.14 1.81 -10.01
CA LEU A 50 -2.58 1.64 -9.91
C LEU A 50 -2.99 0.22 -9.51
N TYR A 51 -2.26 -0.80 -10.00
CA TYR A 51 -2.61 -2.21 -9.79
C TYR A 51 -1.80 -2.90 -8.70
N GLY A 52 -0.65 -2.35 -8.29
CA GLY A 52 0.18 -2.92 -7.23
C GLY A 52 0.57 -4.39 -7.51
N ASN A 53 0.50 -5.21 -6.45
CA ASN A 53 0.77 -6.65 -6.48
C ASN A 53 -0.19 -7.45 -7.39
N ASN A 54 -1.31 -6.86 -7.80
CA ASN A 54 -2.26 -7.52 -8.70
C ASN A 54 -1.76 -7.54 -10.16
N LEU A 55 -0.72 -6.76 -10.50
CA LEU A 55 -0.15 -6.71 -11.84
C LEU A 55 0.96 -7.76 -12.02
N LYS A 56 0.66 -8.85 -12.73
CA LYS A 56 1.65 -9.91 -13.02
C LYS A 56 2.78 -9.44 -13.94
N LYS A 57 2.44 -8.73 -15.02
CA LYS A 57 3.40 -8.27 -16.04
C LYS A 57 2.91 -7.00 -16.72
N VAL A 58 3.61 -5.89 -16.46
CA VAL A 58 3.24 -4.56 -16.95
C VAL A 58 3.21 -4.45 -18.47
N SER A 59 4.23 -4.96 -19.17
CA SER A 59 4.31 -4.88 -20.63
C SER A 59 3.19 -5.66 -21.33
N SER A 60 2.80 -6.82 -20.78
CA SER A 60 1.65 -7.57 -21.26
C SER A 60 0.34 -6.81 -21.02
N LYS A 61 0.21 -6.14 -19.87
CA LYS A 61 -0.97 -5.30 -19.59
C LYS A 61 -1.05 -4.12 -20.56
N LYS A 62 0.03 -3.34 -20.73
CA LYS A 62 0.12 -2.22 -21.70
C LYS A 62 -0.32 -2.66 -23.09
N TYR A 63 0.18 -3.80 -23.57
CA TYR A 63 -0.23 -4.32 -24.88
C TYR A 63 -1.74 -4.64 -24.95
N VAL A 64 -2.31 -5.22 -23.90
CA VAL A 64 -3.74 -5.59 -23.86
C VAL A 64 -4.64 -4.36 -23.75
N CYS A 65 -4.29 -3.39 -22.91
CA CYS A 65 -5.14 -2.22 -22.65
C CYS A 65 -4.96 -1.09 -23.68
N GLY A 66 -3.80 -1.01 -24.36
CA GLY A 66 -3.40 0.18 -25.09
C GLY A 66 -2.78 1.23 -24.17
N SER A 67 -2.31 2.34 -24.73
CA SER A 67 -1.69 3.47 -24.00
C SER A 67 -2.31 4.84 -24.31
N GLY A 68 -3.36 4.88 -25.13
CA GLY A 68 -4.17 6.07 -25.37
C GLY A 68 -5.20 6.34 -24.28
N SER A 69 -6.09 7.30 -24.55
CA SER A 69 -7.10 7.74 -23.58
C SER A 69 -8.08 6.63 -23.20
N PHE A 70 -8.42 6.56 -21.92
CA PHE A 70 -9.34 5.57 -21.37
C PHE A 70 -10.46 6.25 -20.58
N LEU A 71 -11.58 5.55 -20.38
CA LEU A 71 -12.64 6.05 -19.51
C LEU A 71 -12.46 5.55 -18.09
N PHE A 72 -12.52 6.47 -17.13
CA PHE A 72 -12.58 6.20 -15.70
C PHE A 72 -13.97 6.62 -15.19
N ILE A 73 -14.75 5.65 -14.73
CA ILE A 73 -16.17 5.82 -14.45
C ILE A 73 -16.39 5.54 -12.97
N ILE A 74 -16.87 6.53 -12.24
CA ILE A 74 -17.21 6.40 -10.82
C ILE A 74 -18.71 6.15 -10.72
N ILE A 75 -19.09 5.06 -10.05
CA ILE A 75 -20.48 4.67 -9.88
C ILE A 75 -20.80 4.41 -8.42
N LYS A 76 -22.09 4.45 -8.11
CA LYS A 76 -22.65 4.01 -6.86
C LYS A 76 -23.56 2.81 -7.12
N ASP A 77 -23.23 1.69 -6.50
CA ASP A 77 -24.14 0.57 -6.37
C ASP A 77 -25.03 0.81 -5.15
N GLU A 78 -26.31 1.09 -5.39
CA GLU A 78 -27.25 1.41 -4.33
C GLU A 78 -27.63 0.18 -3.49
N ASN A 79 -27.51 -1.03 -4.07
CA ASN A 79 -27.99 -2.28 -3.49
C ASN A 79 -26.96 -3.41 -3.70
N PRO A 80 -25.77 -3.32 -3.09
CA PRO A 80 -24.72 -4.32 -3.25
C PRO A 80 -25.17 -5.68 -2.76
N LYS A 81 -24.79 -6.71 -3.52
CA LYS A 81 -25.11 -8.11 -3.22
C LYS A 81 -23.82 -8.89 -3.12
N TYR A 82 -23.57 -9.50 -1.96
CA TYR A 82 -22.37 -10.31 -1.75
C TYR A 82 -22.66 -11.80 -1.95
N ALA A 83 -21.81 -12.45 -2.74
CA ALA A 83 -21.77 -13.89 -2.83
C ALA A 83 -20.38 -14.38 -3.20
N LYS A 84 -20.15 -15.68 -3.00
CA LYS A 84 -18.91 -16.33 -3.38
C LYS A 84 -18.74 -16.36 -4.90
N ARG A 85 -17.56 -15.99 -5.37
CA ARG A 85 -17.12 -16.09 -6.76
C ARG A 85 -15.69 -16.62 -6.81
N ASN A 86 -15.37 -17.35 -7.88
CA ASN A 86 -13.99 -17.70 -8.18
C ASN A 86 -13.30 -16.45 -8.76
N THR A 87 -12.35 -15.90 -8.02
CA THR A 87 -11.51 -14.77 -8.44
C THR A 87 -10.14 -15.28 -8.91
N LEU A 88 -9.29 -14.37 -9.38
CA LEU A 88 -7.89 -14.67 -9.70
C LEU A 88 -7.07 -15.12 -8.48
N HIS A 89 -7.55 -14.86 -7.26
CA HIS A 89 -6.88 -15.16 -6.00
C HIS A 89 -7.53 -16.36 -5.26
N GLY A 90 -8.53 -17.00 -5.87
CA GLY A 90 -9.31 -18.08 -5.25
C GLY A 90 -10.77 -17.69 -5.04
N GLU A 91 -11.52 -18.54 -4.33
CA GLU A 91 -12.89 -18.23 -3.95
C GLU A 91 -12.92 -17.08 -2.95
N ASP A 92 -13.71 -16.04 -3.24
CA ASP A 92 -13.85 -14.88 -2.36
C ASP A 92 -15.30 -14.37 -2.36
N SER A 93 -15.69 -13.68 -1.29
CA SER A 93 -17.00 -13.03 -1.16
C SER A 93 -16.92 -11.62 -1.72
N VAL A 94 -17.55 -11.40 -2.88
CA VAL A 94 -17.45 -10.14 -3.64
C VAL A 94 -18.82 -9.53 -3.88
N ASN A 95 -18.88 -8.21 -4.10
CA ASN A 95 -20.06 -7.58 -4.66
C ASN A 95 -20.30 -8.09 -6.09
N VAL A 96 -21.30 -8.94 -6.26
CA VAL A 96 -21.58 -9.63 -7.53
C VAL A 96 -22.13 -8.71 -8.60
N ASN A 97 -22.79 -7.61 -8.22
CA ASN A 97 -23.25 -6.61 -9.20
C ASN A 97 -22.06 -6.05 -9.97
N ILE A 98 -20.95 -5.76 -9.28
CA ILE A 98 -19.72 -5.23 -9.86
C ILE A 98 -18.91 -6.33 -10.53
N PHE A 99 -18.70 -7.44 -9.82
CA PHE A 99 -17.84 -8.52 -10.31
C PHE A 99 -18.40 -9.14 -11.59
N ASP A 100 -19.68 -9.49 -11.62
CA ASP A 100 -20.29 -10.15 -12.77
C ASP A 100 -20.36 -9.18 -13.97
N LYS A 101 -20.68 -7.89 -13.76
CA LYS A 101 -20.63 -6.86 -14.82
C LYS A 101 -19.24 -6.64 -15.39
N LYS A 102 -18.19 -6.65 -14.56
CA LYS A 102 -16.81 -6.64 -15.06
C LYS A 102 -16.53 -7.81 -15.99
N ILE A 103 -17.00 -9.01 -15.66
CA ILE A 103 -16.81 -10.21 -16.52
C ILE A 103 -17.61 -10.08 -17.82
N GLU A 104 -18.86 -9.60 -17.75
CA GLU A 104 -19.71 -9.32 -18.91
C GLU A 104 -19.04 -8.33 -19.86
N TYR A 105 -18.60 -7.17 -19.36
CA TYR A 105 -17.96 -6.14 -20.18
C TYR A 105 -16.63 -6.60 -20.78
N ARG A 106 -15.89 -7.48 -20.11
CA ARG A 106 -14.71 -8.12 -20.71
C ARG A 106 -15.07 -8.97 -21.92
N LYS A 107 -16.18 -9.69 -21.90
CA LYS A 107 -16.66 -10.48 -23.06
C LYS A 107 -17.06 -9.56 -24.21
N ILE A 108 -17.82 -8.50 -23.91
CA ILE A 108 -18.25 -7.49 -24.90
C ILE A 108 -17.02 -6.87 -25.60
N ALA A 109 -15.97 -6.54 -24.83
CA ALA A 109 -14.72 -5.95 -25.33
C ALA A 109 -13.77 -6.92 -26.08
N GLY A 110 -14.26 -8.08 -26.50
CA GLY A 110 -13.48 -9.09 -27.23
C GLY A 110 -12.51 -9.90 -26.35
N GLY A 111 -12.79 -9.96 -25.05
CA GLY A 111 -12.03 -10.73 -24.06
C GLY A 111 -10.84 -10.00 -23.44
N GLY A 112 -10.04 -10.76 -22.69
CA GLY A 112 -8.84 -10.26 -22.03
C GLY A 112 -9.11 -9.34 -20.83
N GLN A 113 -8.07 -8.63 -20.37
CA GLN A 113 -8.12 -7.74 -19.21
C GLN A 113 -8.26 -6.26 -19.62
N ARG A 114 -9.08 -5.97 -20.64
CA ARG A 114 -9.32 -4.63 -21.18
C ARG A 114 -10.37 -3.81 -20.42
N ILE A 115 -11.07 -4.43 -19.49
CA ILE A 115 -11.94 -3.78 -18.52
C ILE A 115 -11.39 -4.03 -17.11
N HIS A 116 -11.31 -2.95 -16.33
CA HIS A 116 -11.07 -3.01 -14.89
C HIS A 116 -12.34 -2.63 -14.14
N ALA A 117 -12.53 -3.24 -12.97
CA ALA A 117 -13.45 -2.73 -11.97
C ALA A 117 -12.88 -3.07 -10.61
N SER A 118 -12.94 -2.12 -9.68
CA SER A 118 -12.53 -2.32 -8.29
C SER A 118 -13.26 -3.51 -7.67
N ASN A 119 -12.55 -4.32 -6.89
CA ASN A 119 -13.11 -5.47 -6.18
C ASN A 119 -13.62 -5.12 -4.77
N SER A 120 -13.26 -3.94 -4.25
CA SER A 120 -13.64 -3.46 -2.92
C SER A 120 -13.69 -1.94 -2.89
N GLU A 121 -14.38 -1.36 -1.90
CA GLU A 121 -14.37 0.10 -1.67
C GLU A 121 -12.96 0.65 -1.40
N LYS A 122 -12.07 -0.14 -0.77
CA LYS A 122 -10.67 0.23 -0.55
C LYS A 122 -9.94 0.42 -1.88
N GLU A 123 -10.09 -0.52 -2.82
CA GLU A 123 -9.51 -0.40 -4.16
C GLU A 123 -10.11 0.78 -4.94
N SER A 124 -11.42 1.02 -4.81
CA SER A 124 -12.09 2.18 -5.42
C SER A 124 -11.53 3.49 -4.87
N ASN A 125 -11.36 3.60 -3.55
CA ASN A 125 -10.80 4.77 -2.89
C ASN A 125 -9.35 5.05 -3.33
N GLN A 126 -8.51 4.01 -3.41
CA GLN A 126 -7.14 4.11 -3.95
C GLN A 126 -7.15 4.57 -5.41
N ASN A 127 -8.00 3.99 -6.26
CA ASN A 127 -8.06 4.34 -7.69
C ASN A 127 -8.50 5.80 -7.88
N ILE A 128 -9.53 6.25 -7.16
CA ILE A 128 -10.00 7.65 -7.18
C ILE A 128 -8.91 8.59 -6.67
N GLY A 129 -8.25 8.24 -5.56
CA GLY A 129 -7.16 9.00 -4.98
C GLY A 129 -6.00 9.18 -5.95
N LEU A 130 -5.50 8.08 -6.52
CA LEU A 130 -4.33 8.11 -7.39
C LEU A 130 -4.60 8.83 -8.72
N ILE A 131 -5.78 8.64 -9.32
CA ILE A 131 -6.11 9.19 -10.65
C ILE A 131 -6.56 10.65 -10.56
N LEU A 132 -7.27 11.04 -9.49
CA LEU A 132 -7.98 12.33 -9.44
C LEU A 132 -7.59 13.21 -8.25
N ASN A 133 -6.73 12.73 -7.33
CA ASN A 133 -6.43 13.39 -6.06
C ASN A 133 -7.72 13.77 -5.29
N LYS A 134 -8.67 12.84 -5.24
CA LYS A 134 -10.00 12.99 -4.63
C LYS A 134 -10.33 11.79 -3.74
N THR A 135 -11.46 11.87 -3.05
CA THR A 135 -12.07 10.82 -2.24
C THR A 135 -13.43 10.44 -2.86
N PRO A 136 -13.99 9.26 -2.53
CA PRO A 136 -15.35 8.91 -2.90
C PRO A 136 -16.41 9.94 -2.46
N LYS A 137 -16.16 10.69 -1.37
CA LYS A 137 -17.07 11.71 -0.84
C LYS A 137 -17.14 12.96 -1.73
N ASP A 138 -16.18 13.16 -2.63
CA ASP A 138 -16.21 14.26 -3.59
C ASP A 138 -17.23 14.02 -4.73
N PHE A 139 -17.97 12.90 -4.69
CA PHE A 139 -18.89 12.45 -5.72
C PHE A 139 -20.21 12.00 -5.07
N GLU A 140 -21.24 12.84 -5.10
CA GLU A 140 -22.55 12.54 -4.49
C GLU A 140 -23.68 12.52 -5.52
N ASP A 141 -23.64 13.49 -6.44
CA ASP A 141 -24.64 13.69 -7.47
C ASP A 141 -24.38 12.83 -8.71
N GLU A 142 -25.46 12.51 -9.42
CA GLU A 142 -25.35 11.84 -10.70
C GLU A 142 -24.82 12.84 -11.75
N ASN A 143 -23.76 12.48 -12.45
CA ASN A 143 -23.22 13.28 -13.53
C ASN A 143 -22.69 12.36 -14.64
N THR A 144 -23.38 12.39 -15.79
CA THR A 144 -23.02 11.58 -16.95
C THR A 144 -22.15 12.30 -17.97
N ASP A 145 -21.79 13.56 -17.72
CA ASP A 145 -20.88 14.32 -18.58
C ASP A 145 -19.47 13.72 -18.51
N ILE A 146 -18.76 13.76 -19.63
CA ILE A 146 -17.39 13.27 -19.72
C ILE A 146 -16.45 14.44 -19.50
N LYS A 147 -15.70 14.42 -18.39
CA LYS A 147 -14.63 15.39 -18.09
C LYS A 147 -13.29 14.87 -18.58
N LYS A 148 -12.55 15.69 -19.34
CA LYS A 148 -11.21 15.34 -19.81
C LYS A 148 -10.17 15.69 -18.75
N VAL A 149 -9.28 14.75 -18.47
CA VAL A 149 -8.12 14.95 -17.58
C VAL A 149 -6.88 14.44 -18.32
N HIS A 150 -5.90 15.31 -18.48
CA HIS A 150 -4.62 14.99 -19.07
C HIS A 150 -3.54 15.18 -18.00
N ASP A 151 -3.38 14.18 -17.15
CA ASP A 151 -2.39 14.18 -16.09
C ASP A 151 -2.06 12.73 -15.69
N ASP A 152 -0.84 12.52 -15.21
CA ASP A 152 -0.39 11.23 -14.68
C ASP A 152 -0.95 11.00 -13.27
N LEU A 153 -0.72 9.81 -12.70
CA LEU A 153 -1.14 9.56 -11.31
C LEU A 153 -0.45 10.54 -10.36
N VAL A 154 -1.19 11.05 -9.37
CA VAL A 154 -0.66 11.93 -8.32
C VAL A 154 0.64 11.37 -7.73
N GLY A 155 1.65 12.20 -7.50
CA GLY A 155 2.96 11.73 -7.04
C GLY A 155 3.82 11.04 -8.12
N SER A 156 3.45 11.06 -9.40
CA SER A 156 4.25 10.52 -10.52
C SER A 156 5.61 11.22 -10.63
N LYS A 157 5.61 12.55 -10.57
CA LYS A 157 6.80 13.40 -10.61
C LYS A 157 7.20 13.87 -9.22
N GLU A 158 6.27 14.50 -8.53
CA GLU A 158 6.39 14.99 -7.16
C GLU A 158 5.01 15.05 -6.48
N TRP A 159 5.02 15.28 -5.18
CA TRP A 159 3.83 15.53 -4.37
C TRP A 159 3.68 17.03 -4.14
N ASP A 160 2.47 17.57 -4.23
CA ASP A 160 2.20 19.00 -3.99
C ASP A 160 2.45 19.38 -2.53
N SER A 161 2.18 18.44 -1.61
CA SER A 161 2.40 18.62 -0.17
C SER A 161 2.45 17.27 0.55
N LEU A 162 2.99 17.27 1.77
CA LEU A 162 2.90 16.11 2.66
C LEU A 162 1.45 15.76 2.98
N LYS A 163 0.53 16.73 3.00
CA LYS A 163 -0.89 16.49 3.18
C LYS A 163 -1.46 15.65 2.02
N GLN A 164 -1.11 15.96 0.78
CA GLN A 164 -1.49 15.15 -0.39
C GLN A 164 -0.89 13.74 -0.29
N PHE A 165 0.40 13.64 0.02
CA PHE A 165 1.08 12.35 0.23
C PHE A 165 0.33 11.47 1.24
N PHE A 166 0.09 11.97 2.45
CA PHE A 166 -0.59 11.19 3.49
C PHE A 166 -2.06 10.93 3.18
N ASN A 167 -2.76 11.84 2.49
CA ASN A 167 -4.12 11.56 2.02
C ASN A 167 -4.17 10.33 1.11
N ILE A 168 -3.24 10.21 0.15
CA ILE A 168 -3.17 9.03 -0.72
C ILE A 168 -2.80 7.77 0.05
N LEU A 169 -1.87 7.86 1.01
CA LEU A 169 -1.52 6.71 1.86
C LEU A 169 -2.73 6.25 2.70
N ASN A 170 -3.49 7.19 3.29
CA ASN A 170 -4.71 6.90 4.06
C ASN A 170 -5.77 6.16 3.24
N GLN A 171 -5.83 6.41 1.93
CA GLN A 171 -6.79 5.76 1.03
C GLN A 171 -6.33 4.39 0.54
N SER A 172 -5.02 4.17 0.50
CA SER A 172 -4.42 3.06 -0.25
C SER A 172 -3.86 1.96 0.66
N LEU A 173 -3.32 2.32 1.83
CA LEU A 173 -2.48 1.42 2.61
C LEU A 173 -2.90 1.34 4.08
N ASP A 174 -2.69 0.17 4.67
CA ASP A 174 -2.56 0.03 6.11
C ASP A 174 -1.11 0.37 6.48
N TYR A 175 -0.91 1.56 7.05
CA TYR A 175 0.40 2.10 7.39
C TYR A 175 0.38 2.86 8.73
N VAL A 176 1.56 3.09 9.29
CA VAL A 176 1.79 4.08 10.37
C VAL A 176 3.10 4.82 10.16
N VAL A 177 3.17 6.07 10.62
CA VAL A 177 4.44 6.77 10.86
C VAL A 177 4.91 6.44 12.27
N LEU A 178 6.04 5.73 12.40
CA LEU A 178 6.47 5.12 13.66
C LEU A 178 6.87 6.15 14.75
N ARG A 179 7.37 7.32 14.34
CA ARG A 179 7.91 8.35 15.25
C ARG A 179 8.05 9.69 14.54
N ASN A 180 8.31 10.74 15.34
CA ASN A 180 8.51 12.12 14.88
C ASN A 180 7.33 12.66 14.03
N PHE A 181 6.13 12.17 14.32
CA PHE A 181 4.92 12.49 13.57
C PHE A 181 4.14 13.70 14.11
N GLU A 182 4.56 14.29 15.23
CA GLU A 182 3.78 15.27 15.98
C GLU A 182 3.44 16.53 15.19
N GLU A 183 4.33 16.95 14.30
CA GLU A 183 4.12 18.12 13.45
C GLU A 183 3.66 17.77 12.02
N LEU A 184 3.57 16.47 11.67
CA LEU A 184 3.07 16.05 10.36
C LEU A 184 1.56 16.28 10.24
N PRO A 185 1.04 16.53 9.02
CA PRO A 185 1.77 16.76 7.77
C PRO A 185 2.25 18.21 7.58
N ASN A 186 2.02 19.09 8.55
CA ASN A 186 2.18 20.53 8.41
C ASN A 186 3.64 20.98 8.41
N LYS A 187 4.49 20.30 9.19
CA LYS A 187 5.93 20.50 9.21
C LYS A 187 6.65 19.16 9.23
N PHE A 188 7.83 19.15 8.64
CA PHE A 188 8.77 18.06 8.76
C PHE A 188 10.13 18.65 9.13
N LYS A 189 10.93 17.89 9.87
CA LYS A 189 12.30 18.30 10.18
C LYS A 189 13.18 18.04 8.97
N THR A 190 14.10 18.96 8.66
CA THR A 190 15.15 18.74 7.66
C THR A 190 16.42 18.22 8.32
N GLY A 191 17.25 17.47 7.59
CA GLY A 191 18.54 16.95 8.09
C GLY A 191 18.46 15.56 8.75
N PHE A 192 19.42 15.24 9.62
CA PHE A 192 19.63 13.88 10.20
C PHE A 192 18.48 13.38 11.10
N GLU A 193 17.58 14.25 11.56
CA GLU A 193 16.39 13.90 12.35
C GLU A 193 15.09 13.88 11.51
N GLY A 194 15.21 14.08 10.19
CA GLY A 194 14.09 14.40 9.29
C GLY A 194 13.48 13.23 8.53
N ASP A 195 14.02 12.01 8.68
CA ASP A 195 13.53 10.84 7.96
C ASP A 195 12.11 10.48 8.45
N ILE A 196 11.17 10.29 7.52
CA ILE A 196 9.83 9.79 7.84
C ILE A 196 9.88 8.26 7.88
N ASP A 197 9.83 7.71 9.09
CA ASP A 197 9.81 6.26 9.31
C ASP A 197 8.40 5.69 9.17
N ILE A 198 8.15 4.94 8.09
CA ILE A 198 6.84 4.37 7.78
C ILE A 198 6.90 2.86 7.93
N LEU A 199 5.95 2.27 8.67
CA LEU A 199 5.66 0.84 8.64
C LEU A 199 4.37 0.62 7.85
N ALA A 200 4.40 -0.26 6.85
CA ALA A 200 3.24 -0.66 6.07
C ALA A 200 3.03 -2.19 6.07
N GLU A 201 1.85 -2.64 5.66
CA GLU A 201 1.57 -4.08 5.57
C GLU A 201 2.41 -4.80 4.51
N ASP A 202 2.56 -4.22 3.32
CA ASP A 202 3.22 -4.85 2.18
C ASP A 202 4.34 -3.99 1.59
N LYS A 203 5.46 -4.64 1.26
CA LYS A 203 6.67 -4.02 0.70
C LYS A 203 6.44 -3.36 -0.66
N ASN A 204 5.81 -4.08 -1.57
CA ASN A 204 5.66 -3.61 -2.94
C ASN A 204 4.62 -2.49 -3.01
N GLU A 205 3.52 -2.63 -2.26
CA GLU A 205 2.47 -1.62 -2.22
C GLU A 205 3.00 -0.27 -1.68
N ILE A 206 3.74 -0.26 -0.56
CA ILE A 206 4.28 1.00 -0.03
C ILE A 206 5.25 1.68 -1.00
N GLU A 207 6.10 0.91 -1.70
CA GLU A 207 7.04 1.46 -2.68
C GLU A 207 6.33 2.01 -3.93
N LEU A 208 5.27 1.35 -4.38
CA LEU A 208 4.50 1.75 -5.57
C LEU A 208 3.60 2.96 -5.29
N VAL A 209 2.82 2.93 -4.21
CA VAL A 209 1.90 4.02 -3.86
C VAL A 209 2.67 5.33 -3.59
N THR A 210 3.73 5.27 -2.78
CA THR A 210 4.57 6.45 -2.47
C THR A 210 5.36 6.96 -3.67
N ASN A 211 5.54 6.12 -4.69
CA ASN A 211 6.43 6.34 -5.82
C ASN A 211 7.86 6.76 -5.41
N ALA A 212 8.29 6.36 -4.21
CA ALA A 212 9.55 6.83 -3.65
C ALA A 212 10.74 6.22 -4.39
N LYS A 213 11.79 7.03 -4.58
CA LYS A 213 13.03 6.60 -5.24
C LYS A 213 13.97 6.01 -4.20
N LYS A 214 14.37 4.75 -4.36
CA LYS A 214 15.34 4.11 -3.47
C LYS A 214 16.68 4.86 -3.52
N ILE A 215 17.22 5.23 -2.35
CA ILE A 215 18.52 5.89 -2.22
C ILE A 215 19.62 4.86 -1.93
N SER A 216 19.26 3.85 -1.15
CA SER A 216 20.18 2.81 -0.71
C SER A 216 20.57 1.86 -1.85
N PRO A 217 21.81 1.31 -1.84
CA PRO A 217 22.24 0.34 -2.85
C PRO A 217 21.25 -0.82 -3.00
N GLN A 218 21.14 -1.41 -4.18
CA GLN A 218 20.07 -2.37 -4.52
C GLN A 218 19.89 -3.49 -3.47
N ASN A 219 20.99 -3.95 -2.85
CA ASN A 219 21.01 -5.05 -1.88
C ASN A 219 20.88 -4.65 -0.39
N PHE A 220 20.84 -3.36 -0.06
CA PHE A 220 20.86 -2.87 1.32
C PHE A 220 19.87 -1.74 1.53
N GLY A 221 19.45 -1.49 2.77
CA GLY A 221 18.69 -0.30 3.15
C GLY A 221 17.21 -0.30 2.77
N ARG A 222 16.42 0.32 3.66
CA ARG A 222 15.03 0.74 3.41
C ARG A 222 14.89 2.25 3.29
N ARG A 223 15.98 2.93 2.89
CA ARG A 223 16.01 4.38 2.65
C ARG A 223 15.56 4.75 1.25
N PHE A 224 14.55 5.60 1.20
CA PHE A 224 13.94 6.16 0.01
C PHE A 224 13.88 7.69 0.10
N ARG A 225 13.61 8.33 -1.04
CA ARG A 225 13.24 9.75 -1.10
C ARG A 225 11.96 9.93 -1.88
N ILE A 226 11.16 10.88 -1.44
CA ILE A 226 10.09 11.50 -2.21
C ILE A 226 10.46 12.95 -2.50
N THR A 227 9.88 13.52 -3.55
CA THR A 227 9.94 14.96 -3.81
C THR A 227 8.60 15.58 -3.42
N VAL A 228 8.62 16.61 -2.60
CA VAL A 228 7.42 17.35 -2.17
C VAL A 228 7.65 18.83 -2.43
N ASN A 229 6.88 19.44 -3.34
CA ASN A 229 7.00 20.84 -3.73
C ASN A 229 8.47 21.25 -4.02
N GLY A 230 9.17 20.47 -4.83
CA GLY A 230 10.59 20.64 -5.15
C GLY A 230 11.59 20.18 -4.09
N GLU A 231 11.17 19.93 -2.85
CA GLU A 231 12.04 19.53 -1.75
C GLU A 231 12.17 18.01 -1.64
N LYS A 232 13.40 17.52 -1.38
CA LYS A 232 13.66 16.08 -1.21
C LYS A 232 13.47 15.69 0.25
N ILE A 233 12.51 14.82 0.50
CA ILE A 233 12.22 14.28 1.83
C ILE A 233 12.64 12.81 1.86
N HIS A 234 13.39 12.44 2.89
CA HIS A 234 13.82 11.07 3.09
C HIS A 234 12.77 10.28 3.87
N CYS A 235 12.62 9.01 3.50
CA CYS A 235 11.70 8.10 4.16
C CYS A 235 12.37 6.74 4.37
N ASP A 236 12.11 6.14 5.53
CA ASP A 236 12.43 4.75 5.82
C ASP A 236 11.16 3.92 5.61
N LEU A 237 11.08 3.16 4.52
CA LEU A 237 9.89 2.37 4.17
C LEU A 237 10.01 0.94 4.69
N ARG A 238 9.55 0.71 5.92
CA ARG A 238 9.47 -0.61 6.57
C ARG A 238 8.19 -1.35 6.18
N TYR A 239 8.22 -2.67 6.27
CA TYR A 239 7.07 -3.52 5.97
C TYR A 239 7.01 -4.72 6.91
N VAL A 240 5.81 -5.29 7.09
CA VAL A 240 5.60 -6.46 7.92
C VAL A 240 6.48 -7.62 7.48
N GLY A 241 7.29 -8.15 8.40
CA GLY A 241 8.21 -9.25 8.16
C GLY A 241 9.60 -8.84 7.68
N ASP A 242 9.92 -7.54 7.62
CA ASP A 242 11.28 -7.07 7.30
C ASP A 242 12.27 -7.19 8.48
N GLY A 243 11.76 -7.61 9.64
CA GLY A 243 12.52 -7.85 10.87
C GLY A 243 12.93 -6.57 11.59
N TYR A 244 12.39 -5.42 11.20
CA TYR A 244 12.64 -4.17 11.91
C TYR A 244 12.11 -4.25 13.34
N LEU A 245 10.93 -4.82 13.51
CA LEU A 245 10.38 -5.30 14.78
C LEU A 245 9.98 -6.79 14.64
N ASP A 246 9.40 -7.37 15.68
CA ASP A 246 8.75 -8.69 15.58
C ASP A 246 7.53 -8.61 14.66
N GLU A 247 7.37 -9.54 13.72
CA GLU A 247 6.28 -9.52 12.74
C GLU A 247 4.89 -9.45 13.37
N LYS A 248 4.67 -10.14 14.51
CA LYS A 248 3.39 -10.07 15.22
C LYS A 248 3.18 -8.70 15.83
N TRP A 249 4.26 -8.06 16.29
CA TRP A 249 4.21 -6.71 16.80
C TRP A 249 3.94 -5.69 15.68
N GLU A 250 4.56 -5.83 14.52
CA GLU A 250 4.30 -4.96 13.35
C GLU A 250 2.82 -5.02 12.93
N LYS A 251 2.27 -6.24 12.81
CA LYS A 251 0.83 -6.46 12.56
C LYS A 251 -0.04 -5.86 13.68
N HIS A 252 0.41 -5.96 14.93
CA HIS A 252 -0.31 -5.40 16.07
C HIS A 252 -0.35 -3.86 16.04
N ILE A 253 0.78 -3.21 15.71
CA ILE A 253 0.88 -1.76 15.53
C ILE A 253 -0.07 -1.29 14.43
N LEU A 254 -0.05 -1.94 13.26
CA LEU A 254 -0.93 -1.59 12.15
C LEU A 254 -2.41 -1.75 12.49
N LYS A 255 -2.76 -2.78 13.27
CA LYS A 255 -4.13 -3.05 13.73
C LYS A 255 -4.62 -2.04 14.76
N GLN A 256 -3.73 -1.56 15.64
CA GLN A 256 -4.05 -0.62 16.71
C GLN A 256 -3.69 0.84 16.40
N ARG A 257 -3.39 1.15 15.13
CA ARG A 257 -3.04 2.50 14.72
C ARG A 257 -4.16 3.50 15.01
N GLU A 258 -3.77 4.73 15.25
CA GLU A 258 -4.68 5.84 15.50
C GLU A 258 -4.52 6.89 14.42
N TYR A 259 -5.63 7.51 14.03
CA TYR A 259 -5.62 8.63 13.10
C TYR A 259 -5.42 9.94 13.86
N ARG A 260 -4.29 10.61 13.66
CA ARG A 260 -3.95 11.89 14.31
C ARG A 260 -3.47 12.90 13.27
N ASN A 261 -4.08 14.09 13.26
CA ASN A 261 -3.70 15.21 12.39
C ASN A 261 -3.58 14.88 10.88
N GLY A 262 -4.35 13.91 10.37
CA GLY A 262 -4.27 13.54 8.95
C GLY A 262 -3.36 12.35 8.65
N VAL A 263 -2.74 11.73 9.66
CA VAL A 263 -1.75 10.66 9.50
C VAL A 263 -2.08 9.51 10.46
N PHE A 264 -1.89 8.27 10.02
CA PHE A 264 -1.92 7.12 10.93
C PHE A 264 -0.61 6.96 11.69
N VAL A 265 -0.71 6.76 13.00
CA VAL A 265 0.41 6.65 13.94
C VAL A 265 0.17 5.50 14.91
N PRO A 266 1.19 4.96 15.60
CA PRO A 266 0.97 3.99 16.67
C PRO A 266 0.15 4.59 17.80
N ASN A 267 -0.66 3.77 18.49
CA ASN A 267 -1.21 4.16 19.79
C ASN A 267 -0.09 4.40 20.83
N GLU A 268 -0.45 4.93 22.00
CA GLU A 268 0.53 5.43 22.97
C GLU A 268 1.47 4.34 23.49
N GLU A 269 0.93 3.15 23.82
CA GLU A 269 1.73 2.00 24.26
C GLU A 269 2.73 1.56 23.18
N ASN A 270 2.25 1.34 21.95
CA ASN A 270 3.11 0.92 20.86
C ASN A 270 4.12 2.00 20.47
N TYR A 271 3.75 3.27 20.53
CA TYR A 271 4.67 4.37 20.25
C TYR A 271 5.83 4.38 21.24
N PHE A 272 5.53 4.27 22.53
CA PHE A 272 6.56 4.20 23.57
C PHE A 272 7.49 3.01 23.41
N TYR A 273 6.94 1.79 23.35
CA TYR A 273 7.78 0.59 23.33
C TYR A 273 8.55 0.44 22.02
N SER A 274 7.99 0.85 20.88
CA SER A 274 8.73 0.82 19.61
C SER A 274 9.86 1.86 19.58
N TYR A 275 9.66 3.03 20.21
CA TYR A 275 10.73 4.03 20.37
C TYR A 275 11.81 3.57 21.37
N LEU A 276 11.41 2.89 22.46
CA LEU A 276 12.32 2.29 23.42
C LEU A 276 13.17 1.19 22.79
N TYR A 277 12.53 0.30 22.00
CA TYR A 277 13.22 -0.72 21.20
C TYR A 277 14.24 -0.09 20.24
N HIS A 278 13.83 0.97 19.53
CA HIS A 278 14.72 1.71 18.64
C HIS A 278 15.97 2.23 19.37
N CYS A 279 15.80 2.77 20.58
CA CYS A 279 16.90 3.31 21.38
C CYS A 279 17.83 2.23 21.94
N LEU A 280 17.30 1.10 22.38
CA LEU A 280 18.07 0.04 23.05
C LEU A 280 18.71 -0.94 22.06
N VAL A 281 17.97 -1.32 21.03
CA VAL A 281 18.34 -2.42 20.13
C VAL A 281 18.91 -1.89 18.82
N GLN A 282 18.40 -0.76 18.32
CA GLN A 282 18.71 -0.26 16.97
C GLN A 282 19.66 0.94 16.91
N LYS A 283 20.21 1.36 18.06
CA LYS A 283 21.19 2.44 18.17
C LYS A 283 22.39 1.99 19.01
N LYS A 284 23.59 2.45 18.64
CA LYS A 284 24.82 2.18 19.39
C LYS A 284 24.81 2.80 20.80
N SER A 285 24.11 3.92 20.95
CA SER A 285 24.00 4.65 22.22
C SER A 285 22.69 5.43 22.30
N ILE A 286 22.24 5.69 23.54
CA ILE A 286 21.06 6.48 23.84
C ILE A 286 21.50 7.93 24.08
N SER A 287 21.05 8.85 23.23
CA SER A 287 21.32 10.29 23.38
C SER A 287 20.41 10.92 24.44
N GLU A 288 20.74 12.14 24.87
CA GLU A 288 19.88 12.90 25.79
C GLU A 288 18.54 13.28 25.17
N ILE A 289 18.52 13.50 23.86
CA ILE A 289 17.30 13.76 23.10
C ILE A 289 16.38 12.54 23.18
N HIS A 290 16.92 11.33 23.05
CA HIS A 290 16.13 10.10 23.19
C HIS A 290 15.55 9.96 24.60
N VAL A 291 16.33 10.25 25.66
CA VAL A 291 15.85 10.16 27.05
C VAL A 291 14.75 11.18 27.31
N LYS A 292 14.92 12.43 26.86
CA LYS A 292 13.86 13.47 26.96
C LYS A 292 12.59 13.02 26.26
N LYS A 293 12.70 12.52 25.03
CA LYS A 293 11.55 12.04 24.26
C LYS A 293 10.85 10.86 24.95
N LEU A 294 11.61 9.88 25.44
CA LEU A 294 11.10 8.75 26.21
C LEU A 294 10.38 9.20 27.49
N SER A 295 10.92 10.21 28.19
CA SER A 295 10.31 10.82 29.37
C SER A 295 8.99 11.54 29.04
N GLU A 296 8.90 12.17 27.88
CA GLU A 296 7.66 12.82 27.42
C GLU A 296 6.56 11.81 27.08
N ILE A 297 6.89 10.76 26.32
CA ILE A 297 5.89 9.80 25.83
C ILE A 297 5.51 8.77 26.91
N SER A 298 6.39 8.46 27.87
CA SER A 298 6.07 7.54 28.98
C SER A 298 4.94 8.04 29.88
N LYS A 299 4.79 9.36 30.05
CA LYS A 299 3.69 10.01 30.79
C LYS A 299 2.30 9.60 30.29
N LYS A 300 2.20 9.08 29.06
CA LYS A 300 0.93 8.69 28.42
C LYS A 300 0.64 7.19 28.51
N VAL A 301 1.61 6.37 28.90
CA VAL A 301 1.49 4.89 28.89
C VAL A 301 1.15 4.33 30.28
N GLY A 302 1.54 5.01 31.36
CA GLY A 302 1.15 4.66 32.73
C GLY A 302 2.06 5.25 33.80
N GLU A 303 1.58 5.31 35.05
CA GLU A 303 2.27 5.95 36.19
C GLU A 303 3.58 5.24 36.62
N ASN A 304 3.76 3.98 36.23
CA ASN A 304 4.88 3.13 36.67
C ASN A 304 6.14 3.22 35.79
N VAL A 305 6.11 3.99 34.69
CA VAL A 305 7.26 4.15 33.79
C VAL A 305 7.93 5.50 34.05
N ASN A 306 8.91 5.52 34.94
CA ASN A 306 9.71 6.73 35.20
C ASN A 306 11.04 6.68 34.45
N ILE A 307 11.16 7.53 33.42
CA ILE A 307 12.39 7.73 32.67
C ILE A 307 12.97 9.10 33.05
N ASN A 308 13.78 9.11 34.10
CA ASN A 308 14.55 10.27 34.57
C ASN A 308 16.06 10.01 34.62
N THR A 309 16.51 8.80 34.23
CA THR A 309 17.92 8.40 34.21
C THR A 309 18.31 7.75 32.89
N LYS A 310 19.61 7.61 32.62
CA LYS A 310 20.18 6.81 31.51
C LYS A 310 20.38 5.33 31.91
N ASN A 311 19.51 4.77 32.77
CA ASN A 311 19.67 3.40 33.24
C ASN A 311 19.18 2.40 32.19
N LYS A 312 20.12 1.85 31.41
CA LYS A 312 19.84 0.86 30.35
C LYS A 312 19.21 -0.44 30.88
N GLU A 313 19.55 -0.89 32.09
CA GLU A 313 18.98 -2.11 32.65
C GLU A 313 17.52 -1.92 33.06
N LEU A 314 17.18 -0.76 33.64
CA LEU A 314 15.77 -0.40 33.90
C LEU A 314 14.97 -0.34 32.60
N PHE A 315 15.53 0.27 31.54
CA PHE A 315 14.88 0.32 30.23
C PHE A 315 14.70 -1.07 29.60
N ARG A 316 15.67 -1.97 29.80
CA ARG A 316 15.55 -3.37 29.41
C ARG A 316 14.39 -4.04 30.14
N GLU A 317 14.27 -3.86 31.45
CA GLU A 317 13.19 -4.47 32.24
C GLU A 317 11.82 -4.09 31.69
N TYR A 318 11.59 -2.79 31.43
CA TYR A 318 10.34 -2.33 30.83
C TYR A 318 10.08 -2.94 29.46
N LEU A 319 11.08 -2.96 28.58
CA LEU A 319 10.93 -3.51 27.23
C LEU A 319 10.66 -5.02 27.28
N GLU A 320 11.43 -5.78 28.05
CA GLU A 320 11.28 -7.23 28.15
C GLU A 320 9.97 -7.64 28.82
N GLU A 321 9.50 -6.88 29.82
CA GLU A 321 8.18 -7.13 30.41
C GLU A 321 7.07 -7.00 29.35
N PHE A 322 7.08 -5.92 28.58
CA PHE A 322 6.13 -5.71 27.49
C PHE A 322 6.20 -6.83 26.44
N LEU A 323 7.40 -7.12 25.93
CA LEU A 323 7.60 -8.17 24.91
C LEU A 323 7.14 -9.53 25.43
N LYS A 324 7.44 -9.87 26.70
CA LYS A 324 7.02 -11.12 27.33
C LYS A 324 5.49 -11.20 27.44
N ASN A 325 4.85 -10.15 27.96
CA ASN A 325 3.41 -10.11 28.17
C ASN A 325 2.64 -10.21 26.85
N ARG A 326 3.15 -9.57 25.78
CA ARG A 326 2.56 -9.63 24.44
C ARG A 326 3.00 -10.85 23.61
N LYS A 327 3.96 -11.65 24.11
CA LYS A 327 4.58 -12.79 23.41
C LYS A 327 5.25 -12.40 22.09
N PHE A 328 5.89 -11.24 22.08
CA PHE A 328 6.75 -10.75 21.01
C PHE A 328 8.22 -11.16 21.24
N SER A 329 9.04 -11.01 20.20
CA SER A 329 10.44 -11.43 20.18
C SER A 329 11.37 -10.24 19.89
N TYR A 330 12.66 -10.40 20.15
CA TYR A 330 13.67 -9.60 19.46
C TYR A 330 13.79 -10.12 18.02
N SER A 331 13.79 -9.23 17.04
CA SER A 331 13.84 -9.59 15.61
C SER A 331 15.04 -8.92 14.95
N GLN A 332 15.87 -9.70 14.27
CA GLN A 332 17.01 -9.18 13.54
C GLN A 332 16.55 -8.66 12.16
N PRO A 333 16.80 -7.38 11.82
CA PRO A 333 16.37 -6.82 10.55
C PRO A 333 17.01 -7.51 9.34
N VAL A 334 16.23 -7.67 8.27
CA VAL A 334 16.73 -8.08 6.95
C VAL A 334 17.66 -7.00 6.37
N ASP A 335 17.36 -5.74 6.66
CA ASP A 335 18.18 -4.59 6.32
C ASP A 335 19.42 -4.49 7.22
N SER A 336 20.56 -4.94 6.70
CA SER A 336 21.83 -4.94 7.45
C SER A 336 22.42 -3.55 7.71
N SER A 337 21.82 -2.47 7.17
CA SER A 337 22.20 -1.11 7.53
C SER A 337 21.60 -0.66 8.88
N VAL A 338 20.57 -1.37 9.37
CA VAL A 338 20.03 -1.16 10.70
C VAL A 338 20.97 -1.80 11.72
N PHE A 339 21.52 -0.99 12.62
CA PHE A 339 22.28 -1.52 13.74
C PHE A 339 21.40 -2.44 14.58
N PHE A 340 21.96 -3.55 15.07
CA PHE A 340 21.26 -4.49 15.94
C PHE A 340 22.22 -4.90 17.05
N ASP A 341 21.93 -4.47 18.28
CA ASP A 341 22.76 -4.71 19.45
C ASP A 341 22.64 -6.17 19.91
N ASN A 342 23.42 -7.04 19.28
CA ASN A 342 23.46 -8.46 19.62
C ASN A 342 23.90 -8.69 21.07
N GLU A 343 24.78 -7.84 21.63
CA GLU A 343 25.21 -7.99 23.02
C GLU A 343 24.03 -7.69 23.97
N PHE A 344 23.31 -6.60 23.72
CA PHE A 344 22.09 -6.27 24.46
C PHE A 344 21.06 -7.40 24.36
N VAL A 345 20.79 -7.89 23.16
CA VAL A 345 19.73 -8.88 22.93
C VAL A 345 20.11 -10.26 23.51
N ASN A 346 21.36 -10.71 23.33
CA ASN A 346 21.81 -12.03 23.83
C ASN A 346 21.92 -12.10 25.36
N LYS A 347 21.97 -10.97 26.07
CA LYS A 347 21.85 -10.92 27.54
C LYS A 347 20.45 -11.31 28.03
N SER A 348 19.44 -11.30 27.18
CA SER A 348 18.07 -11.66 27.56
C SER A 348 17.89 -13.18 27.63
N ASN A 349 17.53 -13.69 28.81
CA ASN A 349 17.09 -15.08 28.98
C ASN A 349 15.56 -15.23 28.91
N LYS A 350 14.82 -14.13 28.76
CA LYS A 350 13.36 -14.08 28.89
C LYS A 350 12.64 -14.02 27.54
N ILE A 351 13.28 -13.43 26.53
CA ILE A 351 12.67 -13.11 25.25
C ILE A 351 13.28 -13.94 24.14
N LYS A 352 12.43 -14.49 23.27
CA LYS A 352 12.88 -15.22 22.09
C LYS A 352 13.64 -14.27 21.16
N ILE A 353 14.70 -14.77 20.52
CA ILE A 353 15.44 -14.04 19.50
C ILE A 353 15.15 -14.71 18.15
N ILE A 354 14.60 -13.96 17.21
CA ILE A 354 14.42 -14.35 15.82
C ILE A 354 15.62 -13.82 15.05
N LYS A 355 16.59 -14.70 14.81
CA LYS A 355 17.70 -14.39 13.91
C LYS A 355 17.21 -14.44 12.48
N ARG A 356 17.90 -13.71 11.60
CA ARG A 356 17.66 -13.75 10.16
C ARG A 356 17.73 -15.20 9.69
N SER A 357 16.59 -15.82 9.41
CA SER A 357 16.59 -17.05 8.62
C SER A 357 16.98 -16.67 7.20
N GLU A 358 17.83 -17.49 6.57
CA GLU A 358 17.94 -17.54 5.11
C GLU A 358 16.65 -18.11 4.51
N THR A 359 15.50 -17.56 4.87
CA THR A 359 14.25 -17.86 4.22
C THR A 359 14.28 -17.15 2.89
N LYS A 360 14.70 -17.91 1.86
CA LYS A 360 14.22 -17.74 0.48
C LYS A 360 12.78 -17.27 0.58
N GLU A 361 12.46 -16.13 -0.05
CA GLU A 361 11.08 -15.70 -0.27
C GLU A 361 10.26 -16.97 -0.56
N GLN A 362 9.37 -17.35 0.35
CA GLN A 362 8.37 -18.37 0.06
C GLN A 362 7.38 -17.71 -0.91
N HIS A 363 7.85 -17.46 -2.13
CA HIS A 363 6.99 -17.40 -3.28
C HIS A 363 6.23 -18.71 -3.24
N THR A 364 4.90 -18.61 -3.16
CA THR A 364 4.03 -19.72 -3.50
C THR A 364 4.57 -20.27 -4.83
N PRO A 365 4.99 -21.56 -4.90
CA PRO A 365 5.71 -22.07 -6.04
C PRO A 365 4.96 -21.67 -7.31
N ALA A 366 5.66 -21.05 -8.26
CA ALA A 366 5.08 -20.58 -9.50
C ALA A 366 4.21 -21.66 -10.15
N LEU A 367 4.55 -22.94 -9.93
CA LEU A 367 3.82 -24.13 -10.33
C LEU A 367 2.43 -24.30 -9.68
N ILE A 368 2.26 -24.08 -8.37
CA ILE A 368 0.96 -24.16 -7.69
C ILE A 368 0.05 -23.01 -8.15
N ARG A 369 0.63 -21.81 -8.29
CA ARG A 369 -0.05 -20.64 -8.83
C ARG A 369 -0.39 -20.82 -10.32
N LEU A 370 0.49 -21.47 -11.09
CA LEU A 370 0.25 -21.86 -12.49
C LEU A 370 -0.91 -22.84 -12.57
N ILE A 371 -0.95 -23.90 -11.76
CA ILE A 371 -2.01 -24.92 -11.77
C ILE A 371 -3.38 -24.31 -11.39
N GLN A 372 -3.43 -23.48 -10.35
CA GLN A 372 -4.67 -22.76 -9.97
C GLN A 372 -5.13 -21.78 -11.05
N ASN A 373 -4.18 -21.06 -11.67
CA ASN A 373 -4.49 -20.17 -12.80
C ASN A 373 -4.85 -20.95 -14.07
N SER A 374 -4.28 -22.11 -14.34
CA SER A 374 -4.63 -22.97 -15.47
C SER A 374 -6.07 -23.42 -15.34
N PHE A 375 -6.53 -23.81 -14.14
CA PHE A 375 -7.93 -24.12 -13.89
C PHE A 375 -8.87 -22.90 -14.06
N PHE A 376 -8.45 -21.70 -13.65
CA PHE A 376 -9.21 -20.47 -13.89
C PHE A 376 -9.21 -20.04 -15.35
N ILE A 377 -8.09 -20.19 -16.06
CA ILE A 377 -7.88 -19.90 -17.50
C ILE A 377 -8.54 -20.97 -18.39
N LEU A 378 -8.78 -22.17 -17.88
CA LEU A 378 -9.58 -23.22 -18.53
C LEU A 378 -11.08 -23.00 -18.28
N LYS A 379 -11.48 -22.34 -17.19
CA LYS A 379 -12.89 -22.00 -16.86
C LYS A 379 -13.33 -20.59 -17.29
N SER A 380 -12.40 -19.69 -17.57
CA SER A 380 -12.61 -18.34 -18.11
C SER A 380 -11.71 -18.17 -19.34
N GLU A 381 -12.09 -17.36 -20.32
CA GLU A 381 -11.45 -17.23 -21.66
C GLU A 381 -9.96 -16.80 -21.71
N GLY A 382 -9.19 -16.94 -20.64
CA GLY A 382 -7.76 -16.60 -20.55
C GLY A 382 -6.87 -17.27 -21.60
N ILE A 383 -7.28 -18.41 -22.16
CA ILE A 383 -6.59 -19.08 -23.27
C ILE A 383 -6.55 -18.15 -24.49
N ILE A 384 -7.65 -17.48 -24.83
CA ILE A 384 -7.71 -16.56 -25.97
C ILE A 384 -6.74 -15.39 -25.75
N SER A 385 -6.61 -14.88 -24.51
CA SER A 385 -5.67 -13.78 -24.22
C SER A 385 -4.20 -14.19 -24.32
N LEU A 386 -3.85 -15.42 -23.92
CA LEU A 386 -2.52 -16.01 -24.08
C LEU A 386 -2.19 -16.26 -25.54
N PHE A 387 -3.14 -16.78 -26.32
CA PHE A 387 -2.98 -16.98 -27.76
C PHE A 387 -2.91 -15.66 -28.53
N GLN A 388 -3.66 -14.63 -28.15
CA GLN A 388 -3.56 -13.30 -28.75
C GLN A 388 -2.21 -12.63 -28.45
N ALA A 389 -1.71 -12.75 -27.21
CA ALA A 389 -0.38 -12.24 -26.84
C ALA A 389 0.76 -13.02 -27.52
N ALA A 390 0.61 -14.33 -27.69
CA ALA A 390 1.59 -15.17 -28.39
C ALA A 390 1.57 -14.93 -29.91
N LYS A 391 0.39 -14.86 -30.54
CA LYS A 391 0.24 -14.61 -31.99
C LYS A 391 0.78 -13.23 -32.38
N ALA A 392 0.69 -12.24 -31.50
CA ALA A 392 1.30 -10.92 -31.69
C ALA A 392 2.82 -10.90 -31.47
N LYS A 393 3.37 -11.80 -30.65
CA LYS A 393 4.81 -11.87 -30.36
C LYS A 393 5.59 -12.70 -31.39
N PHE A 394 4.94 -13.69 -31.99
CA PHE A 394 5.54 -14.62 -32.95
C PHE A 394 5.01 -14.44 -34.38
N GLY A 395 4.09 -13.51 -34.62
CA GLY A 395 3.55 -13.16 -35.93
C GLY A 395 4.16 -11.89 -36.52
N LYS A 396 5.48 -11.84 -36.63
CA LYS A 396 6.21 -10.93 -37.52
C LYS A 396 7.12 -11.73 -38.42
#